data_AF-U6DZ96-F1
#
_entry.id   AF-U6DZ96-F1
#
_cell.length_a   1.000
_cell.length_b   1.000
_cell.length_c   1.000
_cell.angle_alpha   90.00
_cell.angle_beta   90.00
_cell.angle_gamma   90.00
#
_symmetry.space_group_name_H-M   'P 1'
#
loop_
_entity.id
_entity.type
_entity.pdbx_description
1 polymer ?
#
loop_
_entity_poly.entity_id
_entity_poly.type
_entity_poly.pdbx_seq_one_letter_code
_entity_poly.pdbx_strand_id
1 'polypeptide(L)' 'MHRLKHEGKRCFRCQICSATFTSFGEYKHHMRVSRHIIRKPRIYECKTCGAMFTNSGNLIVHLRSLNHEASELANYFQS' A
#
# COMPACT_ATOMS: atom_id res chain seq x y z
N MET A 1 -35.42 14.56 -4.14
CA MET A 1 -35.26 13.59 -3.04
C MET A 1 -33.78 13.32 -2.83
N HIS A 2 -33.15 13.93 -1.82
CA HIS A 2 -31.90 13.45 -1.20
C HIS A 2 -31.78 14.12 0.19
N ARG A 3 -32.83 14.01 0.99
CA ARG A 3 -32.73 14.20 2.44
C ARG A 3 -32.52 12.83 3.06
N LEU A 4 -31.29 12.31 2.95
CA LEU A 4 -30.88 11.27 3.87
C LEU A 4 -30.72 11.98 5.22
N LYS A 5 -31.66 11.71 6.12
CA LYS A 5 -31.63 12.09 7.53
C LYS A 5 -30.23 11.80 8.10
N HIS A 6 -29.38 12.82 8.10
CA HIS A 6 -28.19 12.88 8.93
C HIS A 6 -28.62 13.28 10.35
N GLU A 7 -29.68 12.63 10.87
CA GLU A 7 -30.18 12.87 12.22
C GLU A 7 -29.17 12.27 13.20
N GLY A 8 -28.28 13.12 13.71
CA GLY A 8 -27.65 12.99 15.03
C GLY A 8 -26.66 11.84 15.26
N LYS A 9 -26.48 10.91 14.32
CA LYS A 9 -25.47 9.85 14.48
C LYS A 9 -24.10 10.39 14.07
N ARG A 10 -23.16 10.39 15.02
CA ARG A 10 -21.75 10.74 14.79
C ARG A 10 -21.11 9.63 13.96
N CYS A 11 -21.32 9.68 12.65
CA CYS A 11 -20.71 8.75 11.71
C CYS A 11 -19.21 9.07 11.55
N PHE A 12 -18.41 8.03 11.33
CA PHE A 12 -16.99 8.14 11.04
C PHE A 12 -16.79 8.11 9.52
N ARG A 13 -16.33 9.23 8.95
CA ARG A 13 -16.07 9.35 7.51
C ARG A 13 -14.59 9.13 7.22
N CYS A 14 -14.30 8.23 6.30
CA CYS A 14 -12.99 8.12 5.67
C CYS A 14 -12.73 9.35 4.79
N GLN A 15 -11.67 10.10 5.08
CA GLN A 15 -11.29 11.28 4.29
C GLN A 15 -10.64 10.93 2.95
N ILE A 16 -10.32 9.65 2.71
CA ILE A 16 -9.57 9.19 1.53
C ILE A 16 -10.50 8.66 0.43
N CYS A 17 -11.56 7.92 0.78
CA CYS A 17 -12.54 7.41 -0.21
C CYS A 17 -13.99 7.81 0.06
N SER A 18 -14.24 8.70 1.01
CA SER A 18 -15.59 9.15 1.41
C SER A 18 -16.51 8.05 1.95
N ALA A 19 -16.00 6.85 2.24
CA ALA A 19 -16.76 5.80 2.93
C ALA A 19 -17.18 6.30 4.31
N THR A 20 -18.44 6.01 4.69
CA THR A 20 -19.03 6.47 5.95
C THR A 20 -19.45 5.25 6.77
N PHE A 21 -19.02 5.23 8.03
CA PHE A 21 -19.26 4.13 8.97
C PHE A 21 -20.07 4.64 10.15
N THR A 22 -20.95 3.80 10.67
CA THR A 22 -21.82 4.14 11.81
C THR A 22 -21.16 3.83 13.15
N SER A 23 -20.11 3.01 13.17
CA SER A 23 -19.34 2.65 14.37
C SER A 23 -17.84 2.95 14.22
N PHE A 24 -17.17 3.20 15.36
CA PHE A 24 -15.72 3.42 15.38
C PHE A 24 -14.94 2.14 15.05
N GLY A 25 -15.47 0.98 15.45
CA GLY A 25 -14.84 -0.33 15.19
C GLY A 25 -14.74 -0.63 13.69
N GLU A 26 -15.84 -0.42 12.96
CA GLU A 26 -15.88 -0.58 11.50
C GLU A 26 -14.97 0.43 10.80
N TYR A 27 -14.97 1.69 11.24
CA TYR A 27 -14.05 2.70 10.73
C TYR A 27 -12.58 2.32 10.95
N LYS A 28 -12.22 1.85 12.14
CA LYS A 28 -10.84 1.43 12.48
C LYS A 28 -10.44 0.17 11.71
N HIS A 29 -11.34 -0.79 11.56
CA HIS A 29 -11.12 -1.97 10.72
C HIS A 29 -10.92 -1.55 9.28
N HIS A 30 -11.80 -0.71 8.74
CA HIS A 30 -11.67 -0.13 7.41
C HIS A 30 -10.32 0.56 7.25
N MET A 31 -9.90 1.48 8.13
CA MET A 31 -8.58 2.11 8.06
C MET A 31 -7.40 1.11 8.09
N ARG A 32 -7.57 -0.04 8.76
CA ARG A 32 -6.56 -1.10 8.85
C ARG A 32 -6.48 -1.97 7.59
N VAL A 33 -7.62 -2.40 7.05
CA VAL A 33 -7.70 -3.35 5.92
C VAL A 33 -7.80 -2.67 4.57
N SER A 34 -8.35 -1.45 4.55
CA SER A 34 -8.42 -0.68 3.33
C SER A 34 -7.01 -0.29 2.92
N ARG A 35 -6.81 -0.33 1.61
CA ARG A 35 -5.60 0.13 0.92
C ARG A 35 -5.49 1.67 0.95
N HIS A 36 -6.05 2.33 1.97
CA HIS A 36 -5.83 3.75 2.28
C HIS A 36 -4.49 4.00 2.92
N ILE A 37 -3.81 2.93 3.36
CA ILE A 37 -2.37 3.00 3.55
C ILE A 37 -1.81 3.38 2.18
N ILE A 38 -1.50 4.67 2.02
CA ILE A 38 -0.52 5.17 1.08
C ILE A 38 0.80 4.54 1.55
N ARG A 39 0.94 3.22 1.42
CA ARG A 39 2.25 2.60 1.38
C ARG A 39 2.81 3.24 0.13
N LYS A 40 3.84 4.07 0.31
CA LYS A 40 4.79 4.34 -0.76
C LYS A 40 4.84 3.06 -1.59
N PRO A 41 4.55 3.10 -2.90
CA PRO A 41 4.74 1.90 -3.71
C PRO A 41 6.13 1.42 -3.33
N ARG A 42 6.24 0.19 -2.78
CA ARG A 42 7.55 -0.37 -2.50
C ARG A 42 8.08 -0.71 -3.88
N ILE A 43 8.62 0.32 -4.54
CA ILE A 43 9.30 0.23 -5.80
C ILE A 43 10.69 -0.25 -5.43
N TYR A 44 11.04 -1.40 -5.98
CA TYR A 44 12.35 -1.98 -5.84
C TYR A 44 13.11 -1.64 -7.12
N GLU A 45 14.20 -0.91 -6.97
CA GLU A 45 15.04 -0.47 -8.08
C GLU A 45 16.28 -1.36 -8.15
N CYS A 46 16.63 -1.83 -9.34
CA CYS A 46 17.92 -2.45 -9.61
C CYS A 46 18.96 -1.34 -9.80
N LYS A 47 19.96 -1.23 -8.91
CA LYS A 47 20.91 -0.11 -8.97
C LYS A 47 21.88 -0.16 -10.16
N THR A 48 22.02 -1.32 -10.78
CA THR A 48 22.92 -1.52 -11.92
C THR A 48 22.30 -1.04 -13.24
N CYS A 49 20.98 -1.19 -13.41
CA CYS A 49 20.30 -0.86 -14.67
C CYS A 49 19.14 0.14 -14.52
N GLY A 50 18.78 0.53 -13.31
CA GLY A 50 17.68 1.47 -13.01
C GLY A 50 16.28 0.87 -13.20
N ALA A 51 16.16 -0.45 -13.41
CA ALA A 51 14.87 -1.09 -13.61
C ALA A 51 14.04 -1.05 -12.32
N MET A 52 12.77 -0.63 -12.43
CA MET A 52 11.85 -0.46 -11.31
C MET A 52 10.82 -1.59 -11.27
N PHE A 53 10.61 -2.17 -10.09
CA PHE A 53 9.70 -3.29 -9.86
C PHE A 53 8.74 -2.97 -8.71
N THR A 54 7.47 -3.32 -8.87
CA THR A 54 6.45 -3.16 -7.81
C THR A 54 6.38 -4.34 -6.84
N ASN A 55 7.14 -5.41 -7.14
CA ASN A 55 7.22 -6.64 -6.37
C ASN A 55 8.67 -7.08 -6.26
N SER A 56 9.08 -7.50 -5.06
CA SER A 56 10.42 -7.96 -4.76
C SER A 56 10.77 -9.28 -5.44
N GLY A 57 9.80 -10.18 -5.60
CA GLY A 57 10.00 -11.41 -6.35
C GLY A 57 10.44 -11.14 -7.78
N ASN A 58 9.89 -10.10 -8.41
CA ASN A 58 10.25 -9.72 -9.78
C ASN A 58 11.67 -9.16 -9.85
N LEU A 59 12.10 -8.37 -8.86
CA LEU A 59 13.49 -7.93 -8.76
C LEU A 59 14.45 -9.12 -8.56
N ILE A 60 14.12 -10.08 -7.71
CA ILE A 60 14.97 -11.26 -7.46
C ILE A 60 15.15 -12.09 -8.74
N VAL A 61 14.07 -12.32 -9.49
CA VAL A 61 14.13 -13.02 -10.78
C VAL A 61 14.97 -12.25 -11.79
N HIS A 62 14.79 -10.93 -11.86
CA HIS A 62 15.60 -10.04 -12.71
C HIS A 62 17.10 -10.13 -12.38
N LEU A 63 17.49 -10.01 -11.11
CA LEU A 63 18.88 -10.09 -10.68
C LEU A 63 19.50 -11.46 -11.01
N ARG A 64 18.76 -12.55 -10.81
CA ARG A 64 19.19 -13.92 -11.16
C ARG A 64 19.35 -14.13 -12.67
N SER A 65 18.47 -13.54 -13.48
CA SER A 65 18.52 -13.68 -14.94
C SER A 65 19.65 -12.86 -15.57
N LEU A 66 20.11 -11.79 -14.90
CA LEU A 66 21.12 -10.89 -15.44
C LEU A 66 22.52 -11.08 -14.87
N ASN A 67 22.76 -12.07 -13.98
CA ASN A 67 24.03 -12.22 -13.25
C ASN A 67 24.46 -10.96 -12.49
N HIS A 68 23.53 -10.06 -12.17
CA HIS A 68 23.82 -8.94 -11.28
C HIS A 68 24.09 -9.54 -9.90
N GLU A 69 25.29 -9.30 -9.37
CA GLU A 69 25.86 -10.05 -8.25
C GLU A 69 24.93 -10.17 -7.02
N ALA A 70 25.12 -11.24 -6.25
CA ALA A 70 24.37 -11.57 -5.04
C ALA A 70 24.40 -10.49 -3.94
N SER A 71 25.27 -9.49 -4.07
CA SER A 71 25.41 -8.32 -3.19
C SER A 71 24.18 -7.41 -3.17
N GLU A 72 23.42 -7.31 -4.27
CA GLU A 72 22.17 -6.50 -4.32
C GLU A 72 21.00 -7.16 -3.55
N LEU A 73 20.99 -8.50 -3.47
CA LEU A 73 19.97 -9.23 -2.69
C LEU A 73 20.13 -8.97 -1.19
N ALA A 74 21.36 -8.82 -0.69
CA ALA A 74 21.62 -8.55 0.73
C ALA A 74 21.09 -7.17 1.16
N ASN A 75 21.28 -6.15 0.32
CA ASN A 75 20.78 -4.79 0.57
C ASN A 75 19.24 -4.72 0.57
N TYR A 76 18.58 -5.56 -0.22
CA TYR A 76 17.12 -5.66 -0.27
C TYR A 76 16.52 -6.13 1.07
N PHE A 77 17.16 -7.07 1.78
CA PHE A 77 16.63 -7.63 3.04
C PHE A 77 16.88 -6.74 4.27
N GLN A 78 17.61 -5.63 4.15
CA GLN A 78 17.98 -4.74 5.25
C GLN A 78 17.11 -3.46 5.39
N SER A 79 16.00 -3.32 4.64
CA SER A 79 15.16 -2.07 4.58
C SER A 79 13.69 -2.19 5.01
#